data_AF-A0A7W9KF66-F1
#
_entry.id   AF-A0A7W9KF66-F1
#
_cell.length_a   1.000
_cell.length_b   1.000
_cell.length_c   1.000
_cell.angle_alpha   90.00
_cell.angle_beta   90.00
_cell.angle_gamma   90.00
#
_symmetry.space_group_name_H-M   'P 1'
#
loop_
_entity.id
_entity.type
_entity.pdbx_description
1 polymer ?
#
loop_
_entity_poly.entity_id
_entity_poly.type
_entity_poly.pdbx_seq_one_letter_code
_entity_poly.pdbx_strand_id
1 'polypeptide(L)'
;MPSVDDADETRPTLLPALAREVEEFVSAAGWDQAPQLFALVPTAELIAQQPELREQLDPAASLTPIAQEELPGEDLGDALASIVWPDAVTGCALAQEIVVLPPDAEAEIDSVAEDTTVLRRVAAEHPQRREARLVAAVLRDGTAACVLRLRGDQDRPDEIVEHPELAPNLTGALLQTLRP
;
A
#
# COMPACT_ATOMS: atom_id res chain seq x y z
N MET A 1 16.77 -25.43 26.80
CA MET A 1 15.44 -25.48 26.17
C MET A 1 14.83 -24.10 26.33
N PRO A 2 15.03 -23.17 25.38
CA PRO A 2 14.25 -21.95 25.37
C PRO A 2 12.87 -22.22 24.76
N SER A 3 11.87 -21.64 25.40
CA SER A 3 10.44 -21.82 25.17
C SER A 3 9.98 -21.28 23.82
N VAL A 4 8.97 -21.93 23.26
CA VAL A 4 8.31 -21.68 21.96
C VAL A 4 7.30 -20.50 22.00
N ASP A 5 7.56 -19.46 22.79
CA ASP A 5 6.56 -18.41 23.10
C ASP A 5 6.96 -17.00 22.59
N ASP A 6 7.89 -16.89 21.64
CA ASP A 6 8.38 -15.59 21.12
C ASP A 6 7.95 -15.31 19.65
N ALA A 7 7.08 -16.14 19.06
CA ALA A 7 6.70 -16.04 17.65
C ALA A 7 5.58 -15.01 17.36
N ASP A 8 5.11 -14.27 18.36
CA ASP A 8 3.98 -13.35 18.22
C ASP A 8 4.36 -11.86 18.35
N GLU A 9 5.49 -11.53 19.00
CA GLU A 9 5.87 -10.13 19.28
C GLU A 9 6.55 -9.39 18.11
N THR A 10 6.96 -10.09 17.04
CA THR A 10 7.66 -9.49 15.88
C THR A 10 6.73 -9.01 14.76
N ARG A 11 5.42 -9.29 14.84
CA ARG A 11 4.46 -9.05 13.75
C ARG A 11 4.17 -7.56 13.44
N PRO A 12 4.06 -6.63 14.40
CA PRO A 12 3.70 -5.24 14.07
C PRO A 12 4.85 -4.44 13.44
N THR A 13 6.11 -4.87 13.59
CA THR A 13 7.27 -4.18 13.00
C THR A 13 7.54 -4.60 11.55
N LEU A 14 7.00 -5.74 11.10
CA LEU A 14 7.23 -6.25 9.75
C LEU A 14 6.42 -5.51 8.69
N LEU A 15 5.16 -5.15 8.98
CA LEU A 15 4.29 -4.56 7.95
C LEU A 15 4.70 -3.13 7.53
N PRO A 16 5.05 -2.21 8.44
CA PRO A 16 5.56 -0.89 8.06
C PRO A 16 6.89 -0.98 7.30
N ALA A 17 7.81 -1.85 7.74
CA ALA A 17 9.06 -2.10 7.04
C ALA A 17 8.81 -2.64 5.62
N LEU A 18 7.92 -3.61 5.47
CA LEU A 18 7.53 -4.17 4.19
C LEU A 18 6.86 -3.13 3.27
N ALA A 19 5.96 -2.31 3.81
CA ALA A 19 5.33 -1.23 3.07
C ALA A 19 6.38 -0.21 2.58
N ARG A 20 7.42 0.04 3.39
CA ARG A 20 8.55 0.88 3.02
C ARG A 20 9.42 0.23 1.95
N GLU A 21 9.70 -1.07 2.04
CA GLU A 21 10.42 -1.81 1.00
C GLU A 21 9.66 -1.78 -0.35
N VAL A 22 8.34 -1.95 -0.31
CA VAL A 22 7.48 -1.82 -1.50
C VAL A 22 7.54 -0.39 -2.05
N GLU A 23 7.49 0.64 -1.19
CA GLU A 23 7.65 2.04 -1.61
C GLU A 23 8.99 2.26 -2.31
N GLU A 24 10.10 1.81 -1.71
CA GLU A 24 11.44 1.94 -2.27
C GLU A 24 11.58 1.22 -3.61
N PHE A 25 11.00 0.01 -3.72
CA PHE A 25 10.97 -0.75 -4.97
C PHE A 25 10.23 -0.01 -6.09
N VAL A 26 9.02 0.51 -5.81
CA VAL A 26 8.25 1.27 -6.79
C VAL A 26 8.92 2.63 -7.07
N SER A 27 9.56 3.24 -6.07
CA SER A 27 10.36 4.47 -6.23
C SER A 27 11.53 4.28 -7.18
N ALA A 28 12.17 3.12 -7.18
CA ALA A 28 13.26 2.82 -8.11
C ALA A 28 12.80 2.79 -9.57
N ALA A 29 11.52 2.51 -9.83
CA ALA A 29 10.92 2.54 -11.17
C ALA A 29 10.59 3.96 -11.68
N GLY A 30 10.64 4.97 -10.81
CA GLY A 30 10.27 6.36 -11.15
C GLY A 30 8.84 6.70 -10.76
N TRP A 31 8.38 7.89 -11.17
CA TRP A 31 7.01 8.42 -10.98
C TRP A 31 6.14 8.12 -12.22
N ASP A 32 4.88 8.52 -12.18
CA ASP A 32 3.88 8.35 -13.25
C ASP A 32 3.58 6.87 -13.56
N GLN A 33 3.55 6.03 -12.52
CA GLN A 33 3.23 4.62 -12.58
C GLN A 33 1.74 4.35 -12.31
N ALA A 34 1.18 3.34 -12.99
CA ALA A 34 -0.13 2.81 -12.67
C ALA A 34 -0.16 2.21 -11.25
N PRO A 35 -1.34 2.11 -10.60
CA PRO A 35 -1.48 1.42 -9.32
C PRO A 35 -0.98 -0.02 -9.39
N GLN A 36 -0.08 -0.39 -8.47
CA GLN A 36 0.50 -1.72 -8.39
C GLN A 36 0.04 -2.43 -7.13
N LEU A 37 -0.48 -3.64 -7.30
CA LEU A 37 -0.93 -4.49 -6.22
C LEU A 37 0.13 -5.56 -5.93
N PHE A 38 0.29 -5.88 -4.65
CA PHE A 38 1.25 -6.87 -4.16
C PHE A 38 0.53 -7.82 -3.21
N ALA A 39 0.63 -9.12 -3.47
CA ALA A 39 0.17 -10.14 -2.54
C ALA A 39 1.27 -10.45 -1.52
N LEU A 40 0.94 -10.44 -0.24
CA LEU A 40 1.87 -10.76 0.84
C LEU A 40 1.71 -12.23 1.23
N VAL A 41 2.70 -13.04 0.88
CA VAL A 41 2.70 -14.49 1.12
C VAL A 41 3.78 -14.85 2.13
N PRO A 42 3.53 -15.74 3.10
CA PRO A 42 4.57 -16.23 3.99
C PRO A 42 5.70 -16.88 3.19
N THR A 43 6.92 -16.37 3.34
CA THR A 43 8.10 -16.86 2.58
C THR A 43 8.31 -18.36 2.82
N ALA A 44 8.07 -18.83 4.05
CA ALA A 44 8.17 -20.25 4.39
C ALA A 44 7.17 -21.13 3.63
N GLU A 45 5.93 -20.65 3.46
CA GLU A 45 4.89 -21.38 2.72
C GLU A 45 5.14 -21.33 1.21
N LEU A 46 5.59 -20.19 0.72
CA LEU A 46 6.01 -20.02 -0.68
C LEU A 46 7.14 -20.99 -1.04
N ILE A 47 8.17 -21.12 -0.20
CA ILE A 47 9.26 -22.07 -0.40
C ILE A 47 8.79 -23.52 -0.27
N ALA A 48 7.84 -23.81 0.63
CA ALA A 48 7.30 -25.16 0.78
C ALA A 48 6.53 -25.61 -0.47
N GLN A 49 5.79 -24.70 -1.10
CA GLN A 49 5.04 -24.95 -2.34
C GLN A 49 5.95 -24.91 -3.58
N GLN A 50 6.95 -24.02 -3.59
CA GLN A 50 7.87 -23.77 -4.70
C GLN A 50 9.33 -23.80 -4.22
N PRO A 51 9.91 -24.98 -4.03
CA PRO A 51 11.26 -25.12 -3.47
C PRO A 51 12.36 -24.51 -4.34
N GLU A 52 12.11 -24.33 -5.64
CA GLU A 52 13.01 -23.65 -6.59
C GLU A 52 13.20 -22.15 -6.30
N LEU A 53 12.24 -21.52 -5.63
CA LEU A 53 12.35 -20.11 -5.23
C LEU A 53 13.26 -19.92 -4.01
N ARG A 54 13.66 -20.99 -3.33
CA ARG A 54 14.49 -20.92 -2.11
C ARG A 54 15.81 -20.19 -2.31
N GLU A 55 16.41 -20.28 -3.50
CA GLU A 55 17.67 -19.59 -3.83
C GLU A 55 17.46 -18.13 -4.25
N GLN A 56 16.22 -17.74 -4.57
CA GLN A 56 15.85 -16.40 -5.05
C GLN A 56 15.20 -15.54 -3.96
N LEU A 57 14.72 -16.16 -2.89
CA LEU A 57 14.07 -15.49 -1.77
C LEU A 57 15.02 -15.39 -0.58
N ASP A 58 14.91 -14.29 0.18
CA ASP A 58 15.62 -14.17 1.44
C ASP A 58 14.95 -15.06 2.50
N PRO A 59 15.59 -16.12 3.02
CA PRO A 59 15.02 -16.96 4.06
C PRO A 59 14.83 -16.23 5.40
N ALA A 60 15.43 -15.05 5.59
CA ALA A 60 15.19 -14.20 6.75
C ALA A 60 13.90 -13.36 6.63
N ALA A 61 13.38 -13.15 5.42
CA ALA A 61 12.13 -12.43 5.20
C ALA A 61 10.93 -13.27 5.65
N SER A 62 10.08 -12.70 6.50
CA SER A 62 8.86 -13.40 6.98
C SER A 62 7.75 -13.43 5.93
N LEU A 63 7.61 -12.35 5.16
CA LEU A 63 6.64 -12.21 4.08
C LEU A 63 7.38 -11.83 2.80
N THR A 64 6.96 -12.42 1.69
CA THR A 64 7.40 -12.05 0.35
C THR A 64 6.30 -11.26 -0.34
N PRO A 65 6.54 -10.00 -0.76
CA PRO A 65 5.61 -9.24 -1.58
C PRO A 65 5.71 -9.69 -3.03
N ILE A 66 4.62 -10.23 -3.57
CA ILE A 66 4.53 -10.70 -4.95
C ILE A 66 3.74 -9.67 -5.76
N ALA A 67 4.42 -8.96 -6.66
CA ALA A 67 3.77 -8.04 -7.59
C ALA A 67 2.71 -8.75 -8.43
N GLN A 68 1.56 -8.13 -8.57
CA GLN A 68 0.38 -8.64 -9.27
C GLN A 68 0.20 -7.88 -10.59
N GLU A 69 -0.68 -8.42 -11.43
CA GLU A 69 -1.06 -7.76 -12.68
C GLU A 69 -1.75 -6.41 -12.40
N GLU A 70 -1.67 -5.49 -13.37
CA GLU A 70 -2.34 -4.20 -13.28
C GLU A 70 -3.85 -4.39 -13.08
N LEU A 71 -4.41 -3.55 -12.21
CA LEU A 71 -5.82 -3.62 -11.84
C LEU A 71 -6.71 -3.32 -13.06
N PRO A 72 -7.72 -4.17 -13.33
CA PRO A 72 -8.62 -3.95 -14.45
C PRO A 72 -9.62 -2.83 -14.13
N GLY A 73 -9.81 -1.91 -15.09
CA GLY A 73 -10.82 -0.86 -15.01
C GLY A 73 -10.28 0.53 -14.65
N GLU A 74 -11.13 1.55 -14.80
CA GLU A 74 -10.77 2.94 -14.50
C GLU A 74 -10.95 3.29 -13.01
N ASP A 75 -11.79 2.54 -12.27
CA ASP A 75 -12.04 2.77 -10.84
C ASP A 75 -11.37 1.71 -9.96
N LEU A 76 -10.50 2.18 -9.07
CA LEU A 76 -9.75 1.35 -8.14
C LEU A 76 -10.66 0.61 -7.15
N GLY A 77 -11.75 1.24 -6.70
CA GLY A 77 -12.68 0.66 -5.74
C GLY A 77 -13.41 -0.54 -6.33
N ASP A 78 -13.91 -0.40 -7.56
CA ASP A 78 -14.55 -1.50 -8.29
C ASP A 78 -13.57 -2.64 -8.60
N ALA A 79 -12.34 -2.30 -9.01
CA ALA A 79 -11.30 -3.29 -9.26
C ALA A 79 -10.99 -4.12 -8.02
N LEU A 80 -10.76 -3.46 -6.87
CA LEU A 80 -10.53 -4.12 -5.59
C LEU A 80 -11.74 -4.97 -5.16
N ALA A 81 -12.97 -4.48 -5.35
CA ALA A 81 -14.17 -5.22 -5.00
C ALA A 81 -14.34 -6.54 -5.79
N SER A 82 -13.70 -6.67 -6.96
CA SER A 82 -13.69 -7.89 -7.77
C SER A 82 -12.58 -8.89 -7.38
N ILE A 83 -11.62 -8.46 -6.57
CA ILE A 83 -10.48 -9.29 -6.16
C ILE A 83 -10.86 -10.13 -4.95
N VAL A 84 -10.53 -11.43 -5.04
CA VAL A 84 -10.67 -12.38 -3.94
C VAL A 84 -9.34 -13.09 -3.74
N TRP A 85 -8.72 -12.89 -2.57
CA TRP A 85 -7.45 -13.50 -2.25
C TRP A 85 -7.61 -14.92 -1.68
N PRO A 86 -6.84 -15.91 -2.19
CA PRO A 86 -6.84 -17.25 -1.60
C PRO A 86 -6.19 -17.25 -0.22
N ASP A 87 -6.52 -18.23 0.63
CA ASP A 87 -6.02 -18.33 2.01
C ASP A 87 -4.48 -18.29 2.15
N ALA A 88 -3.75 -18.71 1.11
CA ALA A 88 -2.28 -18.64 1.06
C ALA A 88 -1.73 -17.19 1.12
N VAL A 89 -2.55 -16.20 0.77
CA VAL A 89 -2.18 -14.78 0.82
C VAL A 89 -2.60 -14.24 2.18
N THR A 90 -1.63 -14.00 3.08
CA THR A 90 -1.88 -13.49 4.43
C THR A 90 -2.24 -11.99 4.45
N GLY A 91 -1.84 -11.26 3.41
CA GLY A 91 -2.16 -9.85 3.28
C GLY A 91 -1.94 -9.32 1.86
N CYS A 92 -2.21 -8.05 1.65
CA CYS A 92 -1.95 -7.39 0.38
C CYS A 92 -1.42 -5.97 0.62
N ALA A 93 -0.59 -5.49 -0.30
CA ALA A 93 -0.16 -4.11 -0.34
C ALA A 93 -0.52 -3.47 -1.69
N LEU A 94 -0.83 -2.19 -1.69
CA LEU A 94 -1.15 -1.42 -2.87
C LEU A 94 -0.30 -0.16 -2.89
N ALA A 95 0.48 0.02 -3.95
CA ALA A 95 1.20 1.24 -4.23
C ALA A 95 0.45 2.02 -5.32
N GLN A 96 0.12 3.27 -5.05
CA GLN A 96 -0.50 4.16 -6.04
C GLN A 96 0.01 5.59 -5.89
N GLU A 97 0.00 6.32 -6.99
CA GLU A 97 0.28 7.75 -6.98
C GLU A 97 -1.02 8.52 -6.79
N ILE A 98 -1.03 9.39 -5.79
CA ILE A 98 -2.15 10.23 -5.40
C ILE A 98 -1.73 11.69 -5.42
N VAL A 99 -2.73 12.55 -5.54
CA VAL A 99 -2.55 13.99 -5.40
C VAL A 99 -2.98 14.38 -4.00
N VAL A 100 -2.04 14.94 -3.23
CA VAL A 100 -2.28 15.46 -1.88
C VAL A 100 -2.35 16.97 -1.95
N LEU A 101 -3.32 17.53 -1.23
CA LEU A 101 -3.49 18.95 -1.07
C LEU A 101 -3.06 19.37 0.34
N PRO A 102 -2.58 20.61 0.51
CA PRO A 102 -2.43 21.17 1.84
C PRO A 102 -3.82 21.38 2.48
N PRO A 103 -3.91 21.35 3.82
CA PRO A 103 -5.18 21.45 4.54
C PRO A 103 -5.94 22.75 4.25
N ASP A 104 -5.24 23.88 4.02
CA ASP A 104 -5.87 25.13 3.58
C ASP A 104 -6.61 24.99 2.25
N ALA A 105 -6.07 24.22 1.30
CA ALA A 105 -6.70 23.97 0.01
C ALA A 105 -7.83 22.94 0.12
N GLU A 106 -7.67 21.90 0.96
CA GLU A 106 -8.75 20.93 1.22
C GLU A 106 -9.99 21.63 1.79
N ALA A 107 -9.82 22.53 2.76
CA ALA A 107 -10.92 23.29 3.34
C ALA A 107 -11.62 24.22 2.32
N GLU A 108 -10.88 24.78 1.37
CA GLU A 108 -11.46 25.57 0.28
C GLU A 108 -12.32 24.70 -0.64
N ILE A 109 -11.84 23.51 -1.03
CA ILE A 109 -12.56 22.61 -1.94
C ILE A 109 -13.79 21.99 -1.28
N ASP A 110 -13.69 21.54 -0.02
CA ASP A 110 -14.81 20.98 0.75
C ASP A 110 -15.96 22.00 0.90
N SER A 111 -15.64 23.30 0.87
CA SER A 111 -16.66 24.36 0.90
C SER A 111 -17.37 24.58 -0.44
N VAL A 112 -16.82 24.07 -1.54
CA VAL A 112 -17.26 24.33 -2.93
C VAL A 112 -17.97 23.13 -3.54
N ALA A 113 -17.69 21.91 -3.10
CA ALA A 113 -18.32 20.70 -3.60
C ALA A 113 -18.51 19.65 -2.50
N GLU A 114 -19.64 18.95 -2.53
CA GLU A 114 -19.90 17.78 -1.66
C GLU A 114 -19.72 16.45 -2.43
N ASP A 115 -19.59 16.52 -3.77
CA ASP A 115 -19.48 15.36 -4.64
C ASP A 115 -18.01 14.90 -4.77
N THR A 116 -17.74 13.65 -4.41
CA THR A 116 -16.40 13.05 -4.39
C THR A 116 -15.72 13.06 -5.76
N THR A 117 -16.49 12.98 -6.86
CA THR A 117 -15.94 13.00 -8.22
C THR A 117 -15.44 14.41 -8.57
N VAL A 118 -16.21 15.42 -8.17
CA VAL A 118 -15.86 16.83 -8.37
C VAL A 118 -14.66 17.19 -7.49
N LEU A 119 -14.62 16.72 -6.24
CA LEU A 119 -13.48 16.88 -5.33
C LEU A 119 -12.17 16.37 -5.95
N ARG A 120 -12.16 15.12 -6.45
CA ARG A 120 -10.95 14.54 -7.07
C ARG A 120 -10.48 15.36 -8.26
N ARG A 121 -11.42 15.81 -9.10
CA ARG A 121 -11.09 16.63 -10.26
C ARG A 121 -10.51 17.99 -9.85
N VAL A 122 -11.16 18.70 -8.92
CA VAL A 122 -10.71 20.01 -8.45
C VAL A 122 -9.35 19.89 -7.75
N ALA A 123 -9.14 18.83 -6.96
CA ALA A 123 -7.86 18.54 -6.34
C ALA A 123 -6.75 18.27 -7.38
N ALA A 124 -7.06 17.51 -8.44
CA ALA A 124 -6.13 17.25 -9.52
C ALA A 124 -5.80 18.50 -10.35
N GLU A 125 -6.67 19.51 -10.41
CA GLU A 125 -6.43 20.78 -11.11
C GLU A 125 -5.83 21.88 -10.19
N HIS A 126 -5.71 21.63 -8.88
CA HIS A 126 -5.32 22.67 -7.91
C HIS A 126 -3.85 23.12 -8.04
N PRO A 127 -3.53 24.42 -7.90
CA PRO A 127 -2.17 24.93 -8.03
C PRO A 127 -1.23 24.50 -6.89
N GLN A 128 -1.77 24.20 -5.71
CA GLN A 128 -1.00 23.73 -4.55
C GLN A 128 -0.92 22.21 -4.46
N ARG A 129 -1.35 21.49 -5.50
CA ARG A 129 -1.33 20.04 -5.54
C ARG A 129 0.11 19.51 -5.44
N ARG A 130 0.29 18.48 -4.63
CA ARG A 130 1.55 17.75 -4.51
C ARG A 130 1.31 16.32 -4.93
N GLU A 131 2.17 15.81 -5.79
CA GLU A 131 2.18 14.40 -6.10
C GLU A 131 2.75 13.65 -4.90
N ALA A 132 2.09 12.57 -4.50
CA ALA A 132 2.57 11.72 -3.46
C ALA A 132 2.32 10.26 -3.84
N ARG A 133 3.20 9.37 -3.41
CA ARG A 133 3.01 7.93 -3.55
C ARG A 133 2.54 7.38 -2.24
N LEU A 134 1.38 6.74 -2.26
CA LEU A 134 0.82 6.06 -1.11
C LEU A 134 0.98 4.56 -1.31
N VAL A 135 1.64 3.91 -0.36
CA VAL A 135 1.68 2.45 -0.21
C VAL A 135 0.87 2.07 1.01
N ALA A 136 -0.21 1.32 0.82
CA ALA A 136 -1.03 0.79 1.91
C ALA A 136 -0.91 -0.72 1.93
N ALA A 137 -0.42 -1.27 3.05
CA ALA A 137 -0.31 -2.69 3.30
C ALA A 137 -1.29 -3.11 4.39
N VAL A 138 -1.99 -4.23 4.19
CA VAL A 138 -2.94 -4.78 5.15
C VAL A 138 -2.76 -6.29 5.27
N LEU A 139 -3.03 -6.81 6.46
CA LEU A 139 -3.05 -8.23 6.76
C LEU A 139 -4.46 -8.69 7.12
N ARG A 140 -4.73 -9.99 7.00
CA ARG A 140 -6.04 -10.60 7.33
C ARG A 140 -6.47 -10.41 8.78
N ASP A 141 -5.53 -10.28 9.71
CA ASP A 141 -5.81 -10.02 11.13
C ASP A 141 -6.28 -8.58 11.40
N GLY A 142 -6.31 -7.73 10.37
CA GLY A 142 -6.74 -6.33 10.46
C GLY A 142 -5.61 -5.34 10.72
N THR A 143 -4.37 -5.82 10.89
CA THR A 143 -3.19 -4.95 10.93
C THR A 143 -3.02 -4.24 9.59
N ALA A 144 -2.83 -2.92 9.64
CA ALA A 144 -2.59 -2.07 8.48
C ALA A 144 -1.39 -1.17 8.72
N ALA A 145 -0.63 -0.90 7.66
CA ALA A 145 0.45 0.08 7.65
C ALA A 145 0.38 0.87 6.36
N CYS A 146 0.58 2.19 6.43
CA CYS A 146 0.66 3.02 5.25
C CYS A 146 1.93 3.86 5.27
N VAL A 147 2.55 3.98 4.11
CA VAL A 147 3.72 4.82 3.85
C VAL A 147 3.34 5.78 2.73
N LEU A 148 3.52 7.07 2.96
CA LEU A 148 3.27 8.12 1.99
C LEU A 148 4.58 8.84 1.70
N ARG A 149 5.00 8.85 0.44
CA ARG A 149 6.11 9.67 -0.03
C ARG A 149 5.59 10.88 -0.79
N LEU A 150 5.75 12.06 -0.24
CA LEU A 150 5.47 13.31 -0.93
C LEU A 150 6.63 13.64 -1.86
N ARG A 151 6.33 13.85 -3.14
CA ARG A 151 7.29 14.32 -4.13
C ARG A 151 7.77 15.72 -3.71
N GLY A 152 9.09 15.86 -3.65
CA GLY A 152 9.76 17.12 -3.46
C GLY A 152 9.65 18.03 -4.70
N ASP A 153 9.95 19.30 -4.50
CA ASP A 153 10.05 20.29 -5.57
C ASP A 153 11.47 20.91 -5.56
N GLN A 154 11.72 21.95 -6.36
CA GLN A 154 13.06 22.55 -6.45
C GLN A 154 13.61 23.04 -5.09
N ASP A 155 12.73 23.37 -4.14
CA ASP A 155 13.08 23.94 -2.85
C ASP A 155 12.89 22.95 -1.68
N ARG A 156 12.31 21.78 -1.92
CA ARG A 156 11.95 20.79 -0.88
C ARG A 156 12.33 19.37 -1.29
N PRO A 157 13.03 18.60 -0.43
CA PRO A 157 13.30 17.19 -0.70
C PRO A 157 12.01 16.37 -0.62
N ASP A 158 12.07 15.13 -1.13
CA ASP A 158 11.02 14.14 -0.89
C ASP A 158 10.84 13.91 0.62
N GLU A 159 9.60 13.79 1.05
CA GLU A 159 9.24 13.59 2.45
C GLU A 159 8.50 12.25 2.59
N ILE A 160 8.90 11.42 3.56
CA ILE A 160 8.26 10.13 3.81
C ILE A 160 7.53 10.20 5.16
N VAL A 161 6.25 9.85 5.12
CA VAL A 161 5.34 9.83 6.27
C VAL A 161 4.81 8.41 6.44
N GLU A 162 4.98 7.83 7.61
CA GLU A 162 4.52 6.47 7.92
C GLU A 162 3.42 6.57 8.98
N HIS A 163 2.18 6.28 8.60
CA HIS A 163 1.07 6.34 9.54
C HIS A 163 -0.10 5.43 9.09
N PRO A 164 -0.59 4.50 9.93
CA PRO A 164 -1.56 3.47 9.53
C PRO A 164 -2.92 4.04 9.09
N GLU A 165 -3.27 5.24 9.56
CA GLU A 165 -4.53 5.92 9.23
C GLU A 165 -4.39 6.94 8.09
N LEU A 166 -3.33 6.89 7.26
CA LEU A 166 -3.21 7.80 6.12
C LEU A 166 -4.31 7.60 5.08
N ALA A 167 -4.82 6.38 4.96
CA ALA A 167 -5.81 6.03 3.94
C ALA A 167 -6.81 4.99 4.46
N PRO A 168 -7.67 5.36 5.43
CA PRO A 168 -8.59 4.42 6.08
C PRO A 168 -9.59 3.79 5.10
N ASN A 169 -10.00 4.55 4.08
CA ASN A 169 -10.88 4.04 3.02
C ASN A 169 -10.18 2.96 2.17
N LEU A 170 -8.89 3.15 1.89
CA LEU A 170 -8.10 2.24 1.07
C LEU A 170 -7.75 0.96 1.82
N THR A 171 -7.23 1.09 3.04
CA THR A 171 -6.93 -0.07 3.90
C THR A 171 -8.20 -0.87 4.19
N GLY A 172 -9.34 -0.18 4.38
CA GLY A 172 -10.65 -0.81 4.48
C GLY A 172 -11.03 -1.60 3.22
N ALA A 173 -10.89 -1.01 2.03
CA ALA A 173 -11.18 -1.69 0.77
C ALA A 173 -10.28 -2.91 0.54
N LEU A 174 -8.97 -2.77 0.78
CA LEU A 174 -8.00 -3.87 0.68
C LEU A 174 -8.34 -4.99 1.66
N LEU A 175 -8.72 -4.66 2.90
CA LEU A 175 -9.12 -5.66 3.88
C LEU A 175 -10.38 -6.42 3.44
N GLN A 176 -11.31 -5.79 2.72
CA GLN A 176 -12.47 -6.50 2.17
C GLN A 176 -12.08 -7.53 1.11
N THR A 177 -11.05 -7.28 0.30
CA THR A 177 -10.53 -8.25 -0.69
C THR A 177 -9.94 -9.50 -0.03
N LEU A 178 -9.52 -9.37 1.23
CA LEU A 178 -8.97 -10.43 2.08
C LEU A 178 -10.04 -11.12 2.94
N ARG A 179 -11.32 -10.77 2.81
CA ARG A 179 -12.40 -11.51 3.47
C ARG A 179 -12.90 -12.63 2.54
N PRO A 180 -13.15 -13.84 3.08
CA PRO A 180 -13.69 -14.96 2.31
C PRO A 180 -15.16 -14.77 1.94
#